data_AF-A0A2N8NH19-F1
#
_entry.id   AF-A0A2N8NH19-F1
#
_cell.length_a   1.000
_cell.length_b   1.000
_cell.length_c   1.000
_cell.angle_alpha   90.00
_cell.angle_beta   90.00
_cell.angle_gamma   90.00
#
_symmetry.space_group_name_H-M   'P 1'
#
loop_
_entity.id
_entity.type
_entity.pdbx_description
1 polymer ?
#
loop_
_entity_poly.entity_id
_entity_poly.type
_entity_poly.pdbx_seq_one_letter_code
_entity_poly.pdbx_strand_id
1 'polypeptide(L)'
;MNWLPHSIEDRRIILRQTAETECLPEYAIEKDWWVTMTLKALFQTECAAFLLFKGGTSLSKGWKLIQRFSEDIDLVQIHPDQCTFAYSAQ
;
A
#
# COMPACT_ATOMS: atom_id res chain seq x y z
N MET A 1 -9.73 -3.71 11.00
CA MET A 1 -10.21 -2.31 11.09
C MET A 1 -11.10 -2.03 9.88
N ASN A 2 -12.42 -1.99 10.06
CA ASN A 2 -13.36 -1.70 8.97
C ASN A 2 -13.58 -0.19 8.90
N TRP A 3 -12.68 0.53 8.24
CA TRP A 3 -12.68 1.99 8.15
C TRP A 3 -13.84 2.60 7.31
N LEU A 4 -14.17 1.96 6.19
CA LEU A 4 -15.14 2.45 5.21
C LEU A 4 -16.58 2.68 5.72
N PRO A 5 -17.19 1.84 6.57
CA PRO A 5 -18.56 2.07 7.04
C PRO A 5 -18.70 3.19 8.10
N HIS A 6 -17.60 3.70 8.65
CA HIS A 6 -17.64 4.72 9.71
C HIS A 6 -17.97 6.12 9.17
N SER A 7 -18.60 6.95 10.01
CA SER A 7 -18.81 8.37 9.73
C SER A 7 -17.47 9.11 9.65
N ILE A 8 -17.45 10.31 9.06
CA ILE A 8 -16.24 11.14 9.00
C ILE A 8 -15.73 11.48 10.42
N GLU A 9 -16.65 11.67 11.37
CA GLU A 9 -16.28 11.99 12.74
C GLU A 9 -15.65 10.80 13.46
N ASP A 10 -16.25 9.60 13.32
CA ASP A 10 -15.67 8.37 13.87
C ASP A 10 -14.27 8.10 13.30
N ARG A 11 -14.08 8.31 11.99
CA ARG A 11 -12.79 8.19 11.32
C ARG A 11 -11.74 9.13 11.93
N ARG A 12 -12.10 10.39 12.19
CA ARG A 12 -11.20 11.36 12.84
C ARG A 12 -10.81 10.94 14.26
N ILE A 13 -11.77 10.44 15.04
CA ILE A 13 -11.50 9.93 16.40
C ILE A 13 -10.49 8.77 16.32
N ILE A 14 -10.71 7.84 15.40
CA ILE A 14 -9.83 6.69 15.20
C ILE A 14 -8.43 7.13 14.76
N LEU A 15 -8.30 8.10 13.85
CA LEU A 15 -6.99 8.63 13.42
C LEU A 15 -6.25 9.27 14.58
N ARG A 16 -6.92 10.12 15.36
CA ARG A 16 -6.34 10.77 16.53
C ARG A 16 -5.82 9.75 17.55
N GLN A 17 -6.65 8.77 17.91
CA GLN A 17 -6.25 7.72 18.86
C GLN A 17 -5.07 6.89 18.36
N THR A 18 -5.05 6.57 17.06
CA THR A 18 -3.96 5.82 16.44
C THR A 18 -2.68 6.68 16.40
N ALA A 19 -2.79 7.95 16.02
CA ALA A 19 -1.70 8.91 15.98
C ALA A 19 -1.04 9.08 17.36
N GLU A 20 -1.84 9.20 18.42
CA GLU A 20 -1.37 9.27 19.81
C GLU A 20 -0.64 7.99 20.22
N THR A 21 -1.21 6.82 19.91
CA THR A 21 -0.63 5.51 20.28
C THR A 21 0.69 5.26 19.58
N GLU A 22 0.77 5.57 18.30
CA GLU A 22 1.95 5.33 17.46
C GLU A 22 2.98 6.48 17.55
N CYS A 23 2.66 7.58 18.24
CA CYS A 23 3.45 8.82 18.27
C CYS A 23 3.75 9.36 16.86
N LEU A 24 2.75 9.32 15.98
CA LEU A 24 2.84 9.75 14.59
C LEU A 24 1.79 10.83 14.28
N PRO A 25 2.02 11.72 13.31
CA PRO A 25 1.00 12.67 12.89
C PRO A 25 -0.25 11.97 12.30
N GLU A 26 -1.45 12.50 12.58
CA GLU A 26 -2.71 11.96 12.04
C GLU A 26 -2.68 11.81 10.51
N TYR A 27 -2.13 12.81 9.80
CA TYR A 27 -2.02 12.78 8.34
C TYR A 27 -1.15 11.61 7.84
N ALA A 28 -0.15 11.19 8.61
CA ALA A 28 0.75 10.12 8.23
C ALA A 28 0.07 8.75 8.36
N ILE A 29 -0.73 8.57 9.40
CA ILE A 29 -1.58 7.38 9.60
C ILE A 29 -2.64 7.29 8.49
N GLU A 30 -3.34 8.39 8.20
CA GLU A 30 -4.36 8.42 7.16
C GLU A 30 -3.76 8.09 5.78
N LYS A 31 -2.60 8.69 5.46
CA LYS A 31 -1.89 8.44 4.20
C LYS A 31 -1.47 6.98 4.07
N ASP A 32 -0.89 6.40 5.12
CA ASP A 32 -0.47 4.99 5.11
C ASP A 32 -1.66 4.03 4.92
N TRP A 33 -2.81 4.36 5.54
CA TRP A 33 -4.04 3.61 5.38
C TRP A 33 -4.53 3.65 3.92
N TRP A 34 -4.59 4.82 3.29
CA TRP A 34 -5.00 4.96 1.89
C TRP A 34 -4.06 4.23 0.93
N VAL A 35 -2.74 4.32 1.13
CA VAL A 35 -1.77 3.57 0.31
C VAL A 35 -2.00 2.07 0.41
N THR A 36 -2.19 1.55 1.63
CA THR A 36 -2.43 0.13 1.88
C THR A 36 -3.73 -0.35 1.25
N MET A 37 -4.80 0.45 1.35
CA MET A 37 -6.09 0.10 0.78
C MET A 37 -6.13 0.18 -0.74
N THR A 38 -5.44 1.15 -1.34
CA THR A 38 -5.27 1.24 -2.80
C THR A 38 -4.53 0.01 -3.32
N LEU A 39 -3.42 -0.39 -2.70
CA LEU A 39 -2.72 -1.63 -3.04
C LEU A 39 -3.64 -2.85 -2.91
N LYS A 40 -4.37 -2.98 -1.79
CA LYS A 40 -5.32 -4.07 -1.59
C LYS A 40 -6.38 -4.11 -2.70
N ALA A 41 -6.98 -2.99 -3.03
CA ALA A 41 -8.01 -2.90 -4.06
C ALA A 41 -7.46 -3.26 -5.45
N LEU A 42 -6.28 -2.74 -5.82
CA LEU A 42 -5.64 -3.01 -7.10
C LEU A 42 -5.36 -4.51 -7.28
N PHE A 43 -4.79 -5.16 -6.26
CA PHE A 43 -4.47 -6.59 -6.31
C PHE A 43 -5.70 -7.51 -6.13
N GLN A 44 -6.90 -6.95 -6.01
CA GLN A 44 -8.18 -7.68 -6.05
C GLN A 44 -8.87 -7.61 -7.43
N THR A 45 -8.31 -6.89 -8.39
CA THR A 45 -8.85 -6.77 -9.76
C THR A 45 -8.28 -7.83 -10.70
N GLU A 46 -8.90 -8.02 -11.86
CA GLU A 46 -8.40 -8.93 -12.91
C GLU A 46 -7.03 -8.52 -13.46
N CYS A 47 -6.69 -7.22 -13.41
CA CYS A 47 -5.39 -6.76 -13.90
C CYS A 47 -4.23 -7.06 -12.94
N ALA A 48 -4.51 -7.54 -11.73
CA ALA A 48 -3.50 -7.91 -10.74
C ALA A 48 -2.46 -8.89 -11.28
N ALA A 49 -2.86 -9.83 -12.15
CA ALA A 49 -1.97 -10.78 -12.80
C ALA A 49 -0.89 -10.13 -13.67
N PHE A 50 -1.11 -8.88 -14.08
CA PHE A 50 -0.22 -8.09 -14.91
C PHE A 50 0.48 -6.98 -14.13
N LEU A 51 0.37 -6.93 -12.79
CA LEU A 51 0.97 -5.88 -11.98
C LEU A 51 2.04 -6.45 -11.05
N LEU A 52 3.22 -5.84 -11.07
CA LEU A 52 4.28 -6.08 -10.11
C LEU A 52 4.45 -4.87 -9.20
N PHE A 53 4.35 -5.10 -7.90
CA PHE A 53 4.59 -4.07 -6.89
C PHE A 53 6.09 -3.92 -6.62
N LYS A 54 6.62 -2.71 -6.76
CA LYS A 54 8.06 -2.45 -6.57
C LYS A 54 8.31 -1.13 -5.81
N GLY A 55 9.57 -0.68 -5.82
CA GLY A 55 9.96 0.61 -5.29
C GLY A 55 10.05 0.66 -3.77
N GLY A 56 10.21 1.86 -3.22
CA GLY A 56 10.45 2.04 -1.77
C GLY A 56 9.28 1.55 -0.90
N THR A 57 8.05 1.63 -1.42
CA THR A 57 6.84 1.16 -0.74
C THR A 57 6.81 -0.37 -0.65
N SER A 58 7.31 -1.09 -1.66
CA SER A 58 7.45 -2.55 -1.57
C SER A 58 8.49 -2.96 -0.52
N LEU A 59 9.59 -2.20 -0.40
CA LEU A 59 10.63 -2.45 0.61
C LEU A 59 10.12 -2.21 2.04
N SER A 60 9.31 -1.18 2.26
CA SER A 60 8.73 -0.88 3.58
C SER A 60 7.57 -1.82 3.93
N LYS A 61 6.59 -2.02 3.03
CA LYS A 61 5.35 -2.77 3.34
C LYS A 61 5.44 -4.27 3.09
N GLY A 62 6.11 -4.69 2.01
CA GLY A 62 6.24 -6.11 1.65
C GLY A 62 7.38 -6.78 2.40
N TRP A 63 8.57 -6.17 2.35
CA TRP A 63 9.80 -6.77 2.88
C TRP A 63 10.21 -6.27 4.26
N LYS A 64 9.62 -5.17 4.74
CA LYS A 64 9.94 -4.53 6.03
C LYS A 64 11.43 -4.19 6.20
N LEU A 65 12.12 -3.89 5.10
CA LEU A 65 13.56 -3.60 5.08
C LEU A 65 13.89 -2.16 5.46
N ILE A 66 12.93 -1.24 5.30
CA ILE A 66 13.09 0.17 5.63
C ILE A 66 11.90 0.67 6.44
N GLN A 67 12.15 1.61 7.35
CA GLN A 67 11.14 2.24 8.21
C GLN A 67 10.92 3.68 7.79
N ARG A 68 10.10 3.88 6.74
CA ARG A 68 9.70 5.21 6.26
C ARG A 68 8.26 5.19 5.80
N PHE A 69 7.58 6.34 5.91
CA PHE A 69 6.28 6.51 5.30
C PHE A 69 6.35 6.40 3.79
N SER A 70 5.31 5.82 3.23
CA SER A 70 5.16 5.70 1.78
C SER A 70 4.14 6.71 1.30
N GLU A 71 4.57 7.52 0.34
CA GLU A 71 3.72 8.49 -0.34
C GLU A 71 3.26 7.98 -1.69
N ASP A 72 4.17 7.33 -2.41
CA ASP A 72 3.95 6.84 -3.76
C ASP A 72 3.66 5.33 -3.79
N ILE A 73 2.95 4.89 -4.83
CA ILE A 73 2.77 3.47 -5.17
C ILE A 73 3.43 3.23 -6.53
N ASP A 74 4.57 2.53 -6.52
CA ASP A 74 5.28 2.15 -7.74
C ASP A 74 4.79 0.79 -8.24
N LEU A 75 4.19 0.76 -9.44
CA LEU A 75 3.73 -0.45 -10.11
C LEU A 75 4.40 -0.59 -11.48
N VAL A 76 4.66 -1.83 -11.88
CA VAL A 76 5.08 -2.17 -13.24
C VAL A 76 4.02 -3.08 -13.85
N GLN A 77 3.59 -2.75 -15.07
CA GLN A 77 2.72 -3.61 -15.85
C GLN A 77 3.56 -4.63 -16.61
N ILE A 78 3.23 -5.91 -16.46
CA ILE A 78 3.85 -7.03 -17.17
C ILE A 78 2.91 -7.42 -18.31
N HIS A 79 3.39 -7.30 -19.55
CA HIS A 79 2.68 -7.86 -20.70
C HIS A 79 3.10 -9.34 -20.87
N PRO A 80 2.15 -10.29 -21.00
CA PRO A 80 2.48 -11.71 -21.09
C PRO A 80 3.45 -12.01 -22.26
N ASP A 81 3.32 -11.29 -23.38
CA ASP A 81 4.19 -11.48 -24.56
C ASP A 81 5.56 -10.79 -24.46
N GLN A 82 5.83 -10.05 -23.39
CA GLN A 82 7.15 -9.44 -23.13
C GLN A 82 7.95 -10.18 -22.06
N CYS A 83 7.42 -11.30 -21.55
CA CYS A 83 8.02 -12.08 -20.48
C CYS A 83 8.94 -13.20 -21.02
N THR A 84 9.87 -12.87 -21.91
CA THR A 84 10.91 -13.82 -22.36
C THR A 84 12.23 -13.70 -21.57
N PHE A 85 12.39 -12.64 -20.76
CA PHE A 85 13.65 -12.34 -20.06
C PHE A 85 13.61 -12.54 -18.53
N ALA A 86 12.43 -12.78 -17.93
CA ALA A 86 12.31 -12.86 -16.46
C ALA A 86 12.39 -14.28 -15.89
N TYR A 87 12.27 -15.33 -16.72
CA TYR A 87 12.31 -16.73 -16.29
C TYR A 87 13.68 -17.41 -16.48
N SER A 88 14.73 -16.68 -16.87
CA SER A 88 16.09 -17.22 -17.04
C SER A 88 17.04 -16.92 -15.87
N ALA A 89 16.52 -16.85 -14.64
CA ALA A 89 17.34 -16.82 -13.45
C ALA A 89 16.63 -17.59 -12.32
N GLN A 90 16.91 -18.91 -12.31
CA GLN A 90 16.97 -19.86 -11.19
C GLN A 90 15.87 -19.82 -10.12
#